data_AF-A0A365H862-F1
#
_entry.id   AF-A0A365H862-F1
#
_cell.length_a   1.000
_cell.length_b   1.000
_cell.length_c   1.000
_cell.angle_alpha   90.00
_cell.angle_beta   90.00
_cell.angle_gamma   90.00
#
_symmetry.space_group_name_H-M   'P 1'
#
loop_
_entity.id
_entity.type
_entity.pdbx_description
1 polymer ?
#
loop_
_entity_poly.entity_id
_entity_poly.type
_entity_poly.pdbx_seq_one_letter_code
_entity_poly.pdbx_strand_id
1 'polypeptide(L)'
;MTALTRRGLSARALRGGVVRAENRTALPAEGNRMGRALHPGLRQEVVCRPADGDGSLWWHWVWSGPTRDAPDELEPLGPAGELTAAADKITAVLALRPEDGS
;
A
#
# COMPACT_ATOMS: atom_id res chain seq x y z
N MET A 1 -1.86 -2.98 -10.36
CA MET A 1 -2.72 -1.78 -10.24
C MET A 1 -4.21 -2.13 -10.34
N THR A 2 -4.69 -2.78 -11.41
CA THR A 2 -6.11 -3.15 -11.59
C THR A 2 -6.73 -3.90 -10.41
N ALA A 3 -6.00 -4.82 -9.79
CA ALA A 3 -6.47 -5.59 -8.64
C ALA A 3 -6.81 -4.71 -7.40
N LEU A 4 -6.07 -3.62 -7.19
CA LEU A 4 -6.32 -2.67 -6.10
C LEU A 4 -7.53 -1.78 -6.40
N THR A 5 -7.63 -1.28 -7.64
CA THR A 5 -8.76 -0.44 -8.07
C THR A 5 -10.10 -1.16 -7.99
N ARG A 6 -10.15 -2.46 -8.32
CA ARG A 6 -11.36 -3.27 -8.15
C ARG A 6 -11.81 -3.40 -6.69
N ARG A 7 -10.90 -3.21 -5.74
CA ARG A 7 -11.19 -3.26 -4.30
C ARG A 7 -11.51 -1.87 -3.73
N GLY A 8 -11.65 -0.84 -4.56
CA GLY A 8 -11.95 0.53 -4.13
C GLY A 8 -10.72 1.34 -3.71
N LEU A 9 -9.51 0.81 -3.88
CA LEU A 9 -8.27 1.55 -3.62
C LEU A 9 -7.85 2.36 -4.84
N SER A 10 -7.35 3.56 -4.59
CA SER A 10 -6.53 4.24 -5.58
C SER A 10 -5.11 3.67 -5.55
N ALA A 11 -4.49 3.52 -6.72
CA ALA A 11 -3.12 3.02 -6.84
C ALA A 11 -2.34 3.92 -7.80
N ARG A 12 -1.11 4.27 -7.43
CA ARG A 12 -0.20 5.07 -8.24
C ARG A 12 1.19 4.44 -8.27
N ALA A 13 1.72 4.20 -9.45
CA ALA A 13 3.13 3.86 -9.61
C ALA A 13 4.00 5.10 -9.35
N LEU A 14 5.01 4.93 -8.50
CA LEU A 14 6.08 5.88 -8.23
C LEU A 14 7.36 5.42 -8.96
N ARG A 15 8.45 6.18 -8.82
CA ARG A 15 9.75 5.76 -9.37
C ARG A 15 10.26 4.51 -8.65
N GLY A 16 11.12 3.73 -9.31
CA GLY A 16 11.78 2.57 -8.70
C GLY A 16 10.87 1.34 -8.50
N GLY A 17 9.75 1.23 -9.22
CA GLY A 17 8.85 0.08 -9.11
C GLY A 17 7.96 0.08 -7.87
N VAL A 18 7.99 1.17 -7.09
CA VAL A 18 7.12 1.36 -5.92
C VAL A 18 5.70 1.68 -6.40
N VAL A 19 4.71 1.07 -5.76
CA VAL A 19 3.29 1.35 -5.93
C VAL A 19 2.75 1.85 -4.61
N ARG A 20 2.17 3.06 -4.63
CA ARG A 20 1.42 3.59 -3.49
C ARG A 20 -0.05 3.26 -3.66
N ALA A 21 -0.60 2.50 -2.73
CA ALA A 21 -2.03 2.25 -2.57
C ALA A 21 -2.60 3.21 -1.53
N GLU A 22 -3.80 3.73 -1.75
CA GLU A 22 -4.45 4.68 -0.85
C GLU A 22 -5.96 4.45 -0.83
N ASN A 23 -6.51 4.36 0.38
CA ASN A 23 -7.93 4.39 0.64
C ASN A 23 -8.39 5.85 0.70
N ARG A 24 -8.97 6.33 -0.40
CA ARG A 24 -9.45 7.72 -0.50
C ARG A 24 -10.74 8.00 0.26
N THR A 25 -11.56 6.98 0.51
CA THR A 25 -12.82 7.17 1.27
C THR A 25 -12.53 7.48 2.74
N ALA A 26 -11.37 7.08 3.23
CA ALA A 26 -10.87 7.44 4.55
C ALA A 26 -10.27 8.86 4.63
N LEU A 27 -10.13 9.60 3.52
CA LEU A 27 -9.62 10.96 3.56
C LEU A 27 -10.68 11.94 4.11
N PRO A 28 -10.29 12.91 4.96
CA PRO A 28 -11.20 13.98 5.37
C PRO A 28 -11.75 14.74 4.16
N ALA A 29 -12.99 15.23 4.29
CA ALA A 29 -13.66 16.01 3.26
C ALA A 29 -12.77 17.15 2.73
N GLU A 30 -12.90 17.45 1.43
CA GLU A 30 -11.98 18.35 0.71
C GLU A 30 -11.87 19.76 1.34
N GLY A 31 -12.95 20.25 1.97
CA GLY A 31 -12.99 21.51 2.70
C GLY A 31 -12.32 21.50 4.09
N ASN A 32 -12.05 20.33 4.67
CA ASN A 32 -11.43 20.21 5.98
C ASN A 32 -9.89 20.21 5.86
N ARG A 33 -9.32 21.39 5.60
CA ARG A 33 -7.86 21.56 5.43
C ARG A 33 -7.06 21.09 6.65
N MET A 34 -7.51 21.43 7.86
CA MET A 34 -6.85 21.02 9.10
C MET A 34 -6.92 19.50 9.29
N GLY A 35 -8.09 18.90 9.01
CA GLY A 35 -8.26 17.45 8.99
C GLY A 35 -7.33 16.77 7.99
N ARG A 36 -7.21 17.26 6.75
CA ARG A 36 -6.30 16.67 5.76
C ARG A 36 -4.82 16.82 6.15
N ALA A 37 -4.45 17.90 6.83
CA ALA A 37 -3.07 18.12 7.29
C ALA A 37 -2.69 17.19 8.46
N LEU A 38 -3.64 16.87 9.34
CA LEU A 38 -3.43 16.04 10.52
C LEU A 38 -3.81 14.57 10.30
N HIS A 39 -4.51 14.24 9.22
CA HIS A 39 -4.93 12.88 8.93
C HIS A 39 -3.71 12.03 8.55
N PRO A 40 -3.51 10.86 9.19
CA PRO A 40 -2.34 10.02 8.91
C PRO A 40 -2.32 9.54 7.45
N GLY A 41 -3.48 9.52 6.78
CA GLY A 41 -3.66 8.99 5.43
C GLY A 41 -3.61 7.47 5.48
N LEU A 42 -4.70 6.79 5.16
CA LEU A 42 -4.66 5.34 4.98
C LEU A 42 -4.03 5.04 3.62
N ARG A 43 -2.70 5.04 3.60
CA ARG A 43 -1.87 4.75 2.44
C ARG A 43 -0.81 3.74 2.80
N GLN A 44 -0.43 2.93 1.82
CA GLN A 44 0.59 1.91 1.96
C GLN A 44 1.43 1.86 0.69
N GLU A 45 2.74 1.81 0.86
CA GLU A 45 3.67 1.59 -0.23
C GLU A 45 4.09 0.13 -0.28
N VAL A 46 4.17 -0.39 -1.50
CA VAL A 46 4.70 -1.71 -1.81
C VAL A 46 5.65 -1.63 -2.99
N VAL A 47 6.64 -2.49 -3.05
CA VAL A 47 7.58 -2.59 -4.17
C VAL A 47 7.65 -4.02 -4.68
N CYS A 48 7.83 -4.20 -5.98
CA CYS A 48 8.15 -5.49 -6.57
C CYS A 48 9.63 -5.53 -6.94
N ARG A 49 10.40 -6.42 -6.30
CA ARG A 49 11.83 -6.60 -6.56
C ARG A 49 12.24 -8.06 -6.38
N PRO A 50 13.43 -8.47 -6.86
CA PRO A 50 13.96 -9.79 -6.55
C PRO A 50 14.12 -9.99 -5.04
N ALA A 51 13.72 -11.16 -4.55
CA ALA A 51 13.98 -11.60 -3.18
C ALA A 51 15.46 -11.94 -2.99
N ASP A 52 15.95 -11.71 -1.77
CA ASP A 52 17.33 -12.01 -1.41
C ASP A 52 17.47 -13.54 -1.27
N GLY A 53 18.04 -14.19 -2.30
CA GLY A 53 18.33 -15.62 -2.28
C GLY A 53 18.27 -16.27 -3.66
N ASP A 54 17.10 -16.28 -4.28
CA ASP A 54 16.82 -17.03 -5.52
C ASP A 54 16.55 -16.11 -6.73
N GLY A 55 16.48 -14.80 -6.53
CA GLY A 55 16.19 -13.82 -7.58
C GLY A 55 14.73 -13.81 -8.04
N SER A 56 13.86 -14.61 -7.43
CA SER A 56 12.43 -14.60 -7.71
C SER A 56 11.83 -13.24 -7.38
N LEU A 57 10.90 -12.75 -8.20
CA LEU A 57 10.22 -11.48 -7.93
C LEU A 57 9.20 -11.63 -6.79
N TRP A 58 9.28 -10.72 -5.83
CA TRP A 58 8.42 -10.66 -4.66
C TRP A 58 7.86 -9.25 -4.46
N TRP A 59 6.65 -9.20 -3.92
CA TRP A 59 6.09 -7.99 -3.34
C TRP A 59 6.61 -7.82 -1.91
N HIS A 60 6.95 -6.59 -1.56
CA HIS A 60 7.35 -6.20 -0.21
C HIS A 60 6.55 -4.97 0.23
N TRP A 61 6.18 -4.93 1.51
CA TRP A 61 5.82 -3.69 2.17
C TRP A 61 7.04 -2.78 2.25
N VAL A 62 6.82 -1.48 2.07
CA VAL A 62 7.84 -0.46 2.30
C VAL A 62 7.51 0.23 3.61
N TRP A 63 8.40 0.11 4.58
CA TRP A 63 8.33 0.79 5.86
C TRP A 63 9.43 1.85 5.92
N SER A 64 9.07 3.08 6.31
CA SER A 64 10.07 4.12 6.53
C SER A 64 11.02 3.71 7.64
N GLY A 65 12.32 3.84 7.40
CA GLY A 65 13.32 3.60 8.42
C GLY A 65 13.11 4.50 9.66
N PRO A 66 13.68 4.13 10.82
CA PRO A 66 13.45 4.82 12.09
C PRO A 66 13.94 6.29 12.11
N THR A 67 14.73 6.69 11.12
CA THR A 67 15.21 8.06 10.92
C THR A 67 15.07 8.45 9.45
N ARG A 68 15.08 9.76 9.15
CA ARG A 68 14.95 10.27 7.77
C ARG A 68 16.00 9.71 6.80
N ASP A 69 17.20 9.46 7.31
CA ASP A 69 18.35 9.02 6.49
C ASP A 69 18.53 7.50 6.50
N ALA A 70 17.75 6.78 7.32
CA ALA A 70 17.76 5.33 7.31
C ALA A 70 17.10 4.82 6.01
N PRO A 71 17.63 3.75 5.40
CA PRO A 71 16.98 3.13 4.26
C PRO A 71 15.60 2.60 4.67
N ASP A 72 14.71 2.50 3.69
CA ASP A 72 13.42 1.85 3.91
C ASP A 72 13.62 0.37 4.26
N GLU A 73 12.84 -0.11 5.20
CA GLU A 73 12.77 -1.52 5.57
C GLU A 73 11.73 -2.21 4.68
N LEU A 74 12.11 -3.39 4.15
CA LEU A 74 11.29 -4.16 3.23
C LEU A 74 10.80 -5.44 3.89
N GLU A 75 9.52 -5.51 4.21
CA GLU A 75 8.90 -6.70 4.78
C GLU A 75 8.25 -7.54 3.66
N PRO A 76 8.52 -8.86 3.58
CA PRO A 76 7.92 -9.72 2.54
C PRO A 76 6.39 -9.74 2.60
N LEU A 77 5.75 -9.48 1.45
CA LEU A 77 4.29 -9.58 1.28
C LEU A 77 3.88 -10.91 0.62
N GLY A 78 4.63 -11.33 -0.39
CA GLY A 78 4.42 -12.59 -1.10
C GLY A 78 4.98 -12.60 -2.53
N PRO A 79 4.90 -13.73 -3.24
CA PRO A 79 5.42 -13.86 -4.60
C PRO A 79 4.73 -12.92 -5.59
N ALA A 80 5.47 -12.42 -6.58
CA ALA A 80 4.95 -11.44 -7.54
C ALA A 80 3.76 -11.95 -8.39
N GLY A 81 3.70 -13.28 -8.62
CA GLY A 81 2.61 -13.93 -9.35
C GLY A 81 1.27 -13.92 -8.61
N GLU A 82 1.28 -13.77 -7.28
CA GLU A 82 0.08 -13.81 -6.44
C GLU A 82 -0.57 -12.42 -6.28
N LEU A 83 -0.85 -11.76 -7.41
CA LEU A 83 -1.35 -10.38 -7.44
C LEU A 83 -2.64 -10.17 -6.65
N THR A 84 -3.55 -11.14 -6.69
CA THR A 84 -4.84 -11.09 -5.97
C THR A 84 -4.61 -11.15 -4.47
N ALA A 85 -3.80 -12.11 -3.98
CA ALA A 85 -3.51 -12.26 -2.57
C ALA A 85 -2.75 -11.06 -2.00
N ALA A 86 -1.79 -10.51 -2.75
CA ALA A 86 -1.11 -9.27 -2.38
C ALA A 86 -2.12 -8.10 -2.26
N ALA A 87 -3.04 -7.96 -3.22
CA ALA A 87 -4.07 -6.92 -3.18
C ALA A 87 -5.06 -7.10 -2.01
N ASP A 88 -5.40 -8.33 -1.64
CA ASP A 88 -6.26 -8.61 -0.48
C ASP A 88 -5.60 -8.17 0.83
N LYS A 89 -4.32 -8.51 1.03
CA LYS A 89 -3.54 -8.08 2.19
C LYS A 89 -3.43 -6.55 2.28
N ILE A 90 -3.16 -5.87 1.15
CA ILE A 90 -3.12 -4.39 1.08
C ILE A 90 -4.47 -3.78 1.47
N THR A 91 -5.57 -4.38 1.01
CA THR A 91 -6.92 -3.90 1.29
C THR A 91 -7.28 -4.06 2.76
N ALA A 92 -6.92 -5.18 3.37
CA ALA A 92 -7.13 -5.43 4.79
C ALA A 92 -6.36 -4.42 5.67
N VAL A 93 -5.09 -4.14 5.35
CA VAL A 93 -4.28 -3.13 6.06
C VAL A 93 -4.88 -1.74 5.95
N LEU A 94 -5.36 -1.37 4.77
CA LEU A 94 -5.97 -0.06 4.53
C LEU A 94 -7.42 0.05 5.05
N ALA A 95 -7.86 -0.93 5.83
CA ALA A 95 -9.13 -0.99 6.55
C ALA A 95 -10.33 -0.61 5.68
N LEU A 96 -10.29 -0.95 4.40
CA LEU A 96 -11.50 -1.06 3.61
C LEU A 96 -12.23 -2.29 4.15
N ARG A 97 -13.01 -2.10 5.20
CA ARG A 97 -13.97 -3.14 5.57
C ARG A 97 -14.84 -3.35 4.33
N PRO A 98 -15.03 -4.59 3.85
CA PRO A 98 -16.30 -4.87 3.18
C PRO A 98 -17.35 -4.46 4.20
N GLU A 99 -18.15 -3.46 3.85
CA GLU A 99 -19.31 -3.00 4.61
C GLU A 99 -19.88 -4.14 5.46
N ASP A 100 -19.71 -4.01 6.78
CA ASP A 100 -20.30 -4.91 7.76
C ASP A 100 -21.82 -4.78 7.53
N GLY A 101 -22.39 -5.73 6.81
CA GLY A 101 -23.82 -5.85 6.63
C GLY A 101 -24.48 -5.90 8.00
N SER A 102 -25.13 -4.81 8.37
CA SER A 102 -26.09 -4.74 9.48
C SER A 102 -27.46 -5.19 9.01
#